data_AF-A0A7S7JMI6-F1
#
_entry.id   AF-A0A7S7JMI6-F1
#
_cell.length_a   1.000
_cell.length_b   1.000
_cell.length_c   1.000
_cell.angle_alpha   90.00
_cell.angle_beta   90.00
_cell.angle_gamma   90.00
#
_symmetry.space_group_name_H-M   'P 1'
#
loop_
_entity.id
_entity.type
_entity.pdbx_description
1 polymer ?
#
loop_
_entity_poly.entity_id
_entity_poly.type
_entity_poly.pdbx_seq_one_letter_code
_entity_poly.pdbx_strand_id
1 'polypeptide(L)'
;MNIKSKNCYEYNIRYITNLTIKTSPLWLRNLLITNQIEPVNNVIDVINLIIIEYGIPLNVLDADQFNNQQIEIRNAKQNEKIINSKETYF
;
A
#
# COMPACT_ATOMS: atom_id res chain seq x y z
N MET A 1 6.65 13.39 -7.39
CA MET A 1 5.72 12.48 -8.10
C MET A 1 5.36 13.08 -9.46
N ASN A 2 5.19 12.27 -10.51
CA ASN A 2 4.86 12.75 -11.86
C ASN A 2 3.77 11.87 -12.51
N ILE A 3 2.65 12.47 -12.90
CA ILE A 3 1.57 11.76 -13.61
C ILE A 3 1.74 11.98 -15.10
N LYS A 4 2.13 10.93 -15.83
CA LYS A 4 2.33 10.94 -17.28
C LYS A 4 1.20 10.25 -18.05
N SER A 5 0.41 9.41 -17.39
CA SER A 5 -0.72 8.71 -18.02
C SER A 5 -1.98 9.58 -18.01
N LYS A 6 -2.67 9.66 -19.16
CA LYS A 6 -3.99 10.29 -19.27
C LYS A 6 -5.10 9.49 -18.58
N ASN A 7 -4.84 8.24 -18.19
CA ASN A 7 -5.80 7.37 -17.51
C ASN A 7 -5.83 7.59 -15.98
N CYS A 8 -4.96 8.47 -15.47
CA CYS A 8 -4.90 8.81 -14.06
C CYS A 8 -5.12 10.32 -13.93
N TYR A 9 -6.28 10.71 -13.41
CA TYR A 9 -6.62 12.11 -13.21
C TYR A 9 -5.97 12.68 -11.94
N GLU A 10 -5.94 11.87 -10.89
CA GLU A 10 -5.41 12.25 -9.59
C GLU A 10 -4.77 11.02 -8.94
N TYR A 11 -3.66 11.25 -8.24
CA TYR A 11 -3.05 10.25 -7.41
C TYR A 11 -2.36 10.96 -6.23
N ASN A 12 -2.76 10.57 -5.03
CA ASN A 12 -2.35 11.20 -3.78
C ASN A 12 -1.38 10.31 -3.02
N ILE A 13 -0.38 10.94 -2.39
CA ILE A 13 0.63 10.24 -1.59
C ILE A 13 0.82 11.00 -0.29
N ARG A 14 0.99 10.26 0.80
CA ARG A 14 1.43 10.81 2.08
C ARG A 14 2.68 10.09 2.54
N TYR A 15 3.68 10.86 2.95
CA TYR A 15 4.91 10.34 3.55
C TYR A 15 4.79 10.41 5.07
N ILE A 16 5.05 9.27 5.72
CA ILE A 16 4.96 9.14 7.17
C ILE A 16 6.29 8.56 7.65
N THR A 17 6.93 9.23 8.59
CA THR A 17 8.23 8.84 9.15
C THR A 17 8.10 8.42 10.61
N ASN A 18 9.17 7.84 11.15
CA ASN A 18 9.27 7.42 12.55
C ASN A 18 8.19 6.39 12.96
N LEU A 19 7.86 5.49 12.03
CA LEU A 19 6.97 4.37 12.29
C LEU A 19 7.76 3.23 12.94
N THR A 20 7.16 2.58 13.93
CA THR A 20 7.64 1.31 14.47
C THR A 20 6.70 0.20 14.02
N ILE A 21 7.22 -0.72 13.20
CA ILE A 21 6.48 -1.90 12.77
C ILE A 21 6.36 -2.88 13.95
N LYS A 22 5.13 -3.30 14.23
CA LYS A 22 4.81 -4.25 15.31
C LYS A 22 3.48 -4.93 15.06
N THR A 23 3.17 -5.93 15.87
CA THR A 23 1.85 -6.57 15.86
C THR A 23 0.75 -5.58 16.21
N SER A 24 -0.36 -5.66 15.48
CA SER A 24 -1.55 -4.84 15.72
C SER A 24 -2.21 -5.14 17.07
N PRO A 25 -2.93 -4.16 17.66
CA PRO A 25 -3.79 -4.40 18.81
C PRO A 25 -4.77 -5.55 18.57
N LEU A 26 -5.14 -6.26 19.65
CA LEU A 26 -6.03 -7.43 19.57
C LEU A 26 -7.37 -7.12 18.88
N TRP A 27 -7.95 -5.95 19.15
CA TRP A 27 -9.23 -5.55 18.55
C TRP A 27 -9.15 -5.47 17.03
N LEU A 28 -8.06 -4.93 16.48
CA LEU A 28 -7.87 -4.77 15.04
C LEU A 28 -7.65 -6.12 14.38
N ARG A 29 -6.81 -6.97 14.98
CA ARG A 29 -6.58 -8.33 14.47
C ARG A 29 -7.87 -9.14 14.45
N ASN A 30 -8.68 -9.07 15.51
CA ASN A 30 -9.96 -9.76 15.57
C ASN A 30 -10.92 -9.25 14.49
N LEU A 31 -11.00 -7.93 14.29
CA LEU A 31 -11.82 -7.33 13.24
C LEU A 31 -11.42 -7.86 11.86
N LEU A 32 -10.13 -7.88 11.54
CA LEU A 32 -9.64 -8.42 10.26
C LEU A 32 -9.95 -9.91 10.10
N ILE A 33 -9.69 -10.72 11.12
CA ILE A 33 -9.97 -12.16 11.11
C ILE A 33 -11.46 -12.44 10.88
N THR A 34 -12.35 -11.67 11.51
CA THR A 34 -13.81 -11.82 11.29
C THR A 34 -14.23 -11.47 9.87
N ASN A 35 -13.45 -10.64 9.17
CA ASN A 35 -13.61 -10.33 7.75
C ASN A 35 -12.78 -11.25 6.83
N GLN A 36 -12.25 -12.35 7.36
CA GLN A 36 -11.43 -13.32 6.61
C GLN A 36 -10.13 -12.72 6.03
N ILE A 37 -9.61 -11.68 6.68
CA ILE A 37 -8.32 -11.05 6.34
C ILE A 37 -7.29 -11.48 7.39
N GLU A 38 -6.16 -12.01 6.93
CA GLU A 38 -5.03 -12.35 7.79
C GLU A 38 -4.32 -11.07 8.27
N PRO A 39 -4.19 -10.81 9.59
CA PRO A 39 -3.44 -9.66 10.08
C PRO A 39 -1.94 -9.85 9.86
N VAL A 40 -1.24 -8.79 9.45
CA VAL A 40 0.19 -8.82 9.11
C VAL A 40 0.99 -7.97 10.09
N ASN A 41 0.75 -6.66 10.12
CA ASN A 41 1.37 -5.72 11.06
C ASN A 41 0.53 -4.44 11.19
N ASN A 42 0.87 -3.60 12.17
CA ASN A 42 0.15 -2.38 12.49
C ASN A 42 -0.03 -1.36 11.34
N VAL A 43 0.84 -1.34 10.34
CA VAL A 43 0.68 -0.43 9.20
C VAL A 43 -0.30 -1.02 8.19
N ILE A 44 -0.10 -2.28 7.85
CA ILE A 44 -0.90 -3.00 6.86
C ILE A 44 -2.33 -3.19 7.34
N ASP A 45 -2.49 -3.57 8.60
CA ASP A 45 -3.78 -3.83 9.19
C ASP A 45 -4.64 -2.56 9.26
N VAL A 46 -4.01 -1.38 9.40
CA VAL A 46 -4.71 -0.10 9.32
C VAL A 46 -5.15 0.21 7.89
N ILE A 47 -4.34 -0.12 6.88
CA ILE A 47 -4.75 0.00 5.47
C ILE A 47 -5.96 -0.90 5.18
N ASN A 48 -5.91 -2.16 5.64
CA ASN A 48 -7.04 -3.09 5.49
C ASN A 48 -8.29 -2.62 6.23
N LEU A 49 -8.15 -2.04 7.42
CA LEU A 49 -9.27 -1.41 8.13
C LEU A 49 -9.89 -0.27 7.31
N ILE A 50 -9.07 0.62 6.74
CA ILE A 50 -9.58 1.73 5.92
C ILE A 50 -10.32 1.21 4.68
N ILE A 51 -9.83 0.14 4.06
CA ILE A 51 -10.50 -0.50 2.92
C ILE A 51 -11.86 -1.08 3.35
N ILE A 52 -11.94 -1.76 4.50
CA ILE A 52 -13.21 -2.29 5.03
C ILE A 52 -14.21 -1.15 5.32
N GLU A 53 -13.75 -0.11 6.01
CA GLU A 53 -14.63 0.97 6.51
C GLU A 53 -15.07 1.94 5.40
N TYR A 54 -14.17 2.27 4.47
CA TYR A 54 -14.39 3.33 3.48
C TYR A 54 -14.42 2.84 2.03
N GLY A 55 -14.03 1.59 1.76
CA GLY A 55 -13.95 1.05 0.40
C GLY A 55 -12.90 1.72 -0.49
N ILE A 56 -12.01 2.55 0.09
CA ILE A 56 -10.96 3.24 -0.66
C ILE A 56 -9.75 2.30 -0.77
N PRO A 57 -9.35 1.87 -1.99
CA PRO A 57 -8.16 1.06 -2.17
C PRO A 57 -6.93 1.91 -1.92
N LEU A 58 -6.26 1.65 -0.79
CA LEU A 58 -4.99 2.27 -0.43
C LEU A 58 -3.86 1.27 -0.57
N ASN A 59 -2.67 1.79 -0.87
CA ASN A 59 -1.45 1.02 -0.85
C ASN A 59 -0.38 1.74 -0.02
N VAL A 60 0.50 0.97 0.58
CA VAL A 60 1.66 1.46 1.32
C VAL A 60 2.93 0.90 0.70
N LEU A 61 3.96 1.73 0.68
CA LEU A 61 5.26 1.38 0.13
C LEU A 61 6.31 1.75 1.16
N ASP A 62 7.31 0.89 1.32
CA ASP A 62 8.48 1.21 2.12
C ASP A 62 9.33 2.25 1.38
N ALA A 63 9.42 3.45 1.95
CA ALA A 63 10.15 4.55 1.36
C ALA A 63 11.66 4.30 1.34
N ASP A 64 12.19 3.47 2.24
CA ASP A 64 13.63 3.16 2.26
C ASP A 64 14.03 2.28 1.07
N GLN A 65 13.08 1.59 0.44
CA GLN A 65 13.29 0.88 -0.81
C GLN A 65 13.34 1.82 -2.04
N PHE A 66 12.86 3.06 -1.89
CA PHE A 66 13.00 4.08 -2.92
C PHE A 66 14.38 4.72 -2.81
N ASN A 67 15.34 4.26 -3.61
CA ASN A 67 16.70 4.82 -3.75
C ASN A 67 16.70 6.24 -4.36
N ASN A 68 16.01 7.21 -3.75
CA ASN A 68 15.77 8.57 -4.25
C ASN A 68 15.09 8.64 -5.63
N GLN A 69 14.33 7.59 -5.98
CA GLN A 69 13.63 7.53 -7.25
C GLN A 69 12.31 8.31 -7.18
N GLN A 70 12.04 9.10 -8.23
CA GLN A 70 10.76 9.79 -8.39
C GLN A 70 9.68 8.77 -8.75
N ILE A 71 8.55 8.81 -8.03
CA ILE A 71 7.35 8.04 -8.38
C ILE A 71 6.75 8.59 -9.67
N GLU A 72 6.66 7.75 -10.71
CA GLU A 72 6.03 8.05 -12.00
C GLU A 72 4.78 7.19 -12.22
N ILE A 73 3.64 7.84 -12.45
CA ILE A 73 2.41 7.17 -12.86
C ILE A 73 2.32 7.19 -14.37
N ARG A 74 2.56 6.04 -15.00
CA ARG A 74 2.59 5.88 -16.46
C ARG A 74 1.95 4.55 -16.88
N ASN A 75 1.56 4.47 -18.15
CA ASN A 75 1.19 3.19 -18.74
C ASN A 75 2.44 2.29 -18.85
N ALA A 76 2.23 0.98 -18.74
CA ALA A 76 3.27 -0.01 -19.01
C ALA A 76 3.73 0.11 -20.48
N LYS A 77 5.02 -0.11 -20.72
CA LYS A 77 5.56 -0.19 -22.08
C LYS A 77 5.24 -1.56 -22.68
N GLN A 78 5.22 -1.64 -24.01
CA GLN A 78 5.06 -2.92 -24.69
C GLN A 78 6.16 -3.89 -24.25
N ASN A 79 5.77 -5.11 -23.87
CA ASN A 79 6.65 -6.16 -23.36
C ASN A 79 7.39 -5.83 -22.05
N GLU A 80 6.94 -4.81 -21.30
CA GLU A 80 7.49 -4.53 -19.98
C GLU A 80 7.17 -5.67 -19.02
N LYS A 81 8.20 -6.17 -18.33
CA LYS A 81 8.06 -7.25 -17.35
C LYS A 81 7.97 -6.65 -15.96
N ILE A 82 6.93 -7.04 -15.24
CA ILE A 82 6.78 -6.77 -13.82
C ILE A 82 7.15 -8.05 -13.08
N ILE A 83 8.20 -7.98 -12.27
CA ILE A 83 8.51 -9.06 -11.33
C ILE A 83 7.70 -8.76 -10.09
N ASN A 84 6.65 -9.54 -9.87
CA ASN A 84 5.91 -9.47 -8.62
C ASN A 84 6.76 -10.19 -7.58
N SER A 85 7.51 -9.45 -6.75
CA SER A 85 7.96 -10.04 -5.49
C SER A 85 6.68 -10.41 -4.74
N LYS A 86 6.62 -11.63 -4.20
CA LYS A 86 5.48 -12.11 -3.38
C LYS A 86 5.25 -11.24 -2.13
N GLU A 87 6.05 -10.21 -1.93
CA GLU A 87 5.95 -9.17 -0.90
C GLU A 87 4.92 -8.09 -1.22
N THR A 88 4.20 -8.18 -2.35
CA THR A 88 3.03 -7.31 -2.61
C THR A 88 1.73 -7.93 -2.09
N TYR A 89 1.82 -8.70 -1.02
CA TYR A 89 0.78 -8.72 -0.01
C TYR A 89 1.37 -8.00 1.18
N PHE A 90 0.94 -6.77 1.33
CA PHE A 90 0.77 -6.28 2.66
C PHE A 90 -0.65 -6.67 3.05
#